data_AF-A0A7K3D513-F1
#
_entry.id   AF-A0A7K3D513-F1
#
_cell.length_a   1.000
_cell.length_b   1.000
_cell.length_c   1.000
_cell.angle_alpha   90.00
_cell.angle_beta   90.00
_cell.angle_gamma   90.00
#
_symmetry.space_group_name_H-M   'P 1'
#
loop_
_entity.id
_entity.type
_entity.pdbx_description
1 polymer ?
#
loop_
_entity_poly.entity_id
_entity_poly.type
_entity_poly.pdbx_seq_one_letter_code
_entity_poly.pdbx_strand_id
1 'polypeptide(L)'
;MHVLILGGTTEGRRLAELLADAPGVRVTSSLAGRVAAPRLPPGEVRVGGFGGAAGLAAWLRQHHVDALIDATHPFAGTISFNAAKAAAGAHVPLLALRRPGWVASEGDDWHPVGSLEEAARVLPGLGRRVFLTTGRMGLAAFAGPELGTHWFLVRSVDAPEPPFPARMEVLLDRGPFTLDGEREILRAHRVDVVVTKDSGGSATAPKL
;
A
#
# COMPACT_ATOMS: atom_id res chain seq x y z
N MET A 1 22.55 1.38 18.60
CA MET A 1 21.11 1.67 18.51
C MET A 1 20.46 0.69 17.55
N HIS A 2 19.35 0.06 17.91
CA HIS A 2 18.57 -0.85 17.06
C HIS A 2 17.25 -0.20 16.63
N VAL A 3 17.07 -0.04 15.32
CA VAL A 3 15.88 0.54 14.71
C VAL A 3 15.08 -0.54 13.99
N LEU A 4 13.80 -0.70 14.37
CA LEU A 4 12.84 -1.51 13.62
C LEU A 4 12.06 -0.61 12.67
N ILE A 5 12.11 -0.91 11.37
CA ILE A 5 11.30 -0.22 10.35
C ILE A 5 10.16 -1.15 9.91
N LEU A 6 8.92 -0.75 10.16
CA LEU A 6 7.75 -1.38 9.54
C LEU A 6 7.63 -0.84 8.12
N GLY A 7 7.98 -1.67 7.14
CA GLY A 7 8.21 -1.24 5.75
C GLY A 7 7.11 -1.64 4.78
N GLY A 8 7.47 -1.59 3.49
CA GLY A 8 6.56 -1.87 2.36
C GLY A 8 6.24 -0.64 1.50
N THR A 9 6.94 0.47 1.73
CA THR A 9 6.86 1.71 0.94
C THR A 9 8.24 2.10 0.42
N THR A 10 8.27 2.98 -0.57
CA THR A 10 9.51 3.59 -1.07
C THR A 10 10.23 4.37 0.03
N GLU A 11 9.49 5.06 0.89
CA GLU A 11 10.04 5.85 1.99
C GLU A 11 10.69 4.96 3.05
N GLY A 12 10.04 3.84 3.43
CA GLY A 12 10.62 2.87 4.36
C GLY A 12 11.88 2.22 3.82
N ARG A 13 11.92 1.93 2.51
CA ARG A 13 13.13 1.42 1.84
C ARG A 13 14.25 2.46 1.86
N ARG A 14 13.97 3.70 1.44
CA ARG A 14 14.95 4.78 1.41
C ARG A 14 15.51 5.07 2.80
N LEU A 15 14.66 5.01 3.83
CA LEU A 15 15.11 5.15 5.21
C LEU A 15 16.06 4.02 5.63
N ALA A 16 15.75 2.77 5.28
CA ALA A 16 16.64 1.64 5.54
C ALA A 16 17.99 1.82 4.81
N GLU A 17 17.99 2.30 3.57
CA GLU A 17 19.20 2.62 2.80
C GLU A 17 20.04 3.71 3.49
N LEU A 18 19.41 4.79 3.97
CA LEU A 18 20.10 5.86 4.70
C LEU A 18 20.69 5.41 6.04
N LEU A 19 20.01 4.50 6.74
CA LEU A 19 20.44 4.03 8.05
C LEU A 19 21.42 2.85 7.98
N ALA A 20 21.49 2.13 6.87
CA ALA A 20 22.38 0.98 6.70
C ALA A 20 23.87 1.36 6.85
N ASP A 21 24.23 2.57 6.42
CA ASP A 21 25.61 3.07 6.48
C ASP A 21 25.88 3.90 7.74
N ALA A 22 24.90 4.06 8.64
CA ALA A 22 25.03 4.89 9.83
C ALA A 22 25.83 4.14 10.93
N PRO A 23 26.99 4.66 11.39
CA PRO A 23 27.80 3.99 12.39
C PRO A 23 27.04 3.74 13.69
N GLY A 24 27.12 2.52 14.22
CA GLY A 24 26.47 2.14 15.48
C GLY A 24 24.95 1.94 15.39
N VAL A 25 24.37 1.98 14.19
CA VAL A 25 22.95 1.70 13.96
C VAL A 25 22.78 0.32 13.36
N ARG A 26 22.00 -0.53 14.04
CA ARG A 26 21.47 -1.78 13.51
C ARG A 26 20.07 -1.51 13.00
N VAL A 27 19.77 -1.92 11.77
CA VAL A 27 18.45 -1.76 11.15
C VAL A 27 17.85 -3.12 10.85
N THR A 28 16.63 -3.35 11.33
CA THR A 28 15.79 -4.47 10.88
C THR A 28 14.55 -3.92 10.17
N SER A 29 14.35 -4.31 8.92
CA SER A 29 13.12 -4.03 8.17
C SER A 29 12.12 -5.17 8.33
N SER A 30 10.86 -4.85 8.60
CA SER A 30 9.77 -5.82 8.69
C SER A 30 8.79 -5.65 7.54
N LEU A 31 8.63 -6.69 6.74
CA LEU A 31 7.72 -6.74 5.60
C LEU A 31 6.57 -7.70 5.87
N ALA A 32 5.36 -7.35 5.41
CA ALA A 32 4.17 -8.16 5.64
C ALA A 32 4.16 -9.50 4.85
N GLY A 33 5.04 -9.69 3.87
CA GLY A 33 5.05 -10.89 3.02
C GLY A 33 3.89 -10.97 2.03
N ARG A 34 3.33 -9.82 1.64
CA ARG A 34 2.17 -9.75 0.73
C ARG A 34 2.53 -9.89 -0.76
N VAL A 35 3.82 -9.86 -1.08
CA VAL A 35 4.36 -10.02 -2.42
C VAL A 35 5.25 -11.26 -2.43
N ALA A 36 5.11 -12.13 -3.43
CA ALA A 36 5.86 -13.39 -3.50
C ALA A 36 7.39 -13.17 -3.54
N ALA A 37 7.83 -12.16 -4.31
CA ALA A 37 9.24 -11.79 -4.44
C ALA A 37 9.43 -10.28 -4.19
N PRO A 38 9.50 -9.82 -2.92
CA PRO A 38 9.70 -8.42 -2.59
C PRO A 38 11.15 -8.01 -2.84
N ARG A 39 11.38 -6.78 -3.32
CA ARG A 39 12.72 -6.19 -3.37
C ARG A 39 13.15 -5.84 -1.95
N LEU A 40 14.09 -6.60 -1.39
CA LEU A 40 14.55 -6.42 -0.02
C LEU A 40 15.35 -5.11 0.14
N PRO A 41 15.15 -4.36 1.23
CA PRO A 41 16.05 -3.27 1.62
C PRO A 41 17.39 -3.82 2.12
N PRO A 42 18.44 -2.99 2.20
CA PRO A 42 19.69 -3.39 2.83
C PRO A 42 19.50 -3.66 4.34
N GLY A 43 20.46 -4.38 4.91
CA GLY A 43 20.44 -4.78 6.32
C GLY A 43 19.58 -6.02 6.58
N GLU A 44 19.15 -6.18 7.82
CA GLU A 44 18.35 -7.34 8.23
C GLU A 44 16.90 -7.17 7.82
N VAL A 45 16.28 -8.25 7.33
CA VAL A 45 14.87 -8.25 6.95
C VAL A 45 14.14 -9.42 7.59
N ARG A 46 13.00 -9.14 8.21
CA ARG A 46 12.02 -10.16 8.58
C ARG A 46 10.77 -10.07 7.72
N VAL A 47 10.15 -11.21 7.47
CA VAL A 47 8.91 -11.33 6.72
C VAL A 47 7.85 -12.03 7.57
N GLY A 48 6.62 -11.50 7.56
CA GLY A 48 5.46 -12.11 8.21
C GLY A 48 4.83 -11.23 9.29
N GLY A 49 3.72 -11.69 9.87
CA GLY A 49 3.03 -10.97 10.95
C GLY A 49 3.79 -11.02 12.28
N PHE A 50 3.38 -10.18 13.23
CA PHE A 50 3.87 -10.19 14.61
C PHE A 50 2.90 -10.86 15.60
N GLY A 51 1.71 -11.30 15.17
CA GLY A 51 0.67 -11.77 16.10
C GLY A 51 -0.05 -10.61 16.82
N GLY A 52 -0.29 -9.50 16.12
CA GLY A 52 -0.95 -8.31 16.68
C GLY A 52 -0.01 -7.43 17.53
N ALA A 53 -0.60 -6.48 18.26
CA ALA A 53 0.15 -5.54 19.08
C ALA A 53 0.97 -6.21 20.20
N ALA A 54 0.42 -7.23 20.86
CA ALA A 54 1.09 -7.93 21.95
C ALA A 54 2.35 -8.67 21.46
N GLY A 55 2.25 -9.39 20.35
CA GLY A 55 3.41 -10.08 19.79
C GLY A 55 4.44 -9.11 19.20
N LEU A 56 4.03 -7.97 18.65
CA LEU A 56 4.98 -6.90 18.29
C LEU A 56 5.69 -6.36 19.53
N ALA A 57 4.99 -6.09 20.64
CA ALA A 57 5.62 -5.62 21.87
C ALA A 57 6.61 -6.64 22.46
N ALA A 58 6.26 -7.93 22.43
CA ALA A 58 7.18 -8.99 22.83
C ALA A 58 8.44 -9.00 21.95
N TRP A 59 8.27 -8.87 20.64
CA TRP A 59 9.38 -8.81 19.69
C TRP A 59 10.30 -7.62 19.96
N LEU A 60 9.73 -6.42 20.16
CA LEU A 60 10.49 -5.20 20.49
C LEU A 60 11.38 -5.40 21.73
N ARG A 61 10.84 -6.01 22.79
CA ARG A 61 11.60 -6.29 24.02
C ARG A 61 12.68 -7.34 23.81
N GLN A 62 12.32 -8.46 23.18
CA GLN A 62 13.24 -9.57 22.94
C GLN A 62 14.45 -9.16 22.09
N HIS A 63 14.25 -8.25 21.14
CA HIS A 63 15.29 -7.79 20.22
C HIS A 63 15.91 -6.46 20.65
N HIS A 64 15.60 -5.97 21.86
CA HIS A 64 16.13 -4.72 22.40
C HIS A 64 16.04 -3.56 21.39
N VAL A 65 14.85 -3.35 20.84
CA VAL A 65 14.62 -2.28 19.86
C VAL A 65 14.60 -0.94 20.58
N ASP A 66 15.46 -0.01 20.15
CA ASP A 66 15.57 1.33 20.71
C ASP A 66 14.58 2.31 20.07
N ALA A 67 14.19 2.09 18.81
CA ALA A 67 13.20 2.91 18.12
C ALA A 67 12.38 2.11 17.11
N LEU A 68 11.07 2.38 17.07
CA LEU A 68 10.15 1.86 16.06
C LEU A 68 9.82 2.95 15.06
N ILE A 69 9.97 2.65 13.78
CA ILE A 69 9.56 3.54 12.70
C ILE A 69 8.44 2.87 11.89
N ASP A 70 7.26 3.47 11.91
CA ASP A 70 6.15 3.07 11.04
C ASP A 70 6.24 3.81 9.72
N ALA A 71 6.84 3.13 8.72
CA ALA A 71 6.90 3.57 7.33
C ALA A 71 5.98 2.71 6.45
N THR A 72 4.90 2.16 7.02
CA THR A 72 3.96 1.35 6.26
C THR A 72 3.10 2.19 5.33
N HIS A 73 2.47 1.54 4.34
CA HIS A 73 1.55 2.22 3.42
C HIS A 73 0.42 2.93 4.20
N PRO A 74 -0.06 4.13 3.81
CA PRO A 74 -1.10 4.85 4.55
C PRO A 74 -2.38 4.03 4.82
N PHE A 75 -2.75 3.16 3.86
CA PHE A 75 -3.88 2.23 3.99
C PHE A 75 -3.57 0.96 4.81
N ALA A 76 -2.39 0.82 5.42
CA ALA A 76 -2.03 -0.29 6.31
C ALA A 76 -2.39 0.03 7.78
N GLY A 77 -3.63 0.44 8.02
CA GLY A 77 -4.09 0.96 9.32
C GLY A 77 -3.93 -0.04 10.48
N THR A 78 -4.21 -1.33 10.26
CA THR A 78 -4.11 -2.36 11.32
C THR A 78 -2.71 -2.47 11.91
N ILE A 79 -1.66 -2.51 11.08
CA ILE A 79 -0.28 -2.60 11.57
C ILE A 79 0.16 -1.28 12.20
N SER A 80 -0.29 -0.14 11.68
CA SER A 80 -0.02 1.18 12.28
C SER A 80 -0.59 1.29 13.69
N PHE A 81 -1.83 0.83 13.89
CA PHE A 81 -2.46 0.78 15.21
C PHE A 81 -1.77 -0.20 16.16
N ASN A 82 -1.36 -1.36 15.65
CA ASN A 82 -0.58 -2.32 16.41
C ASN A 82 0.78 -1.75 16.81
N ALA A 83 1.44 -0.97 15.94
CA ALA A 83 2.71 -0.30 16.21
C ALA A 83 2.58 0.69 17.37
N ALA A 84 1.55 1.55 17.34
CA ALA A 84 1.28 2.50 18.41
C ALA A 84 1.06 1.80 19.77
N LYS A 85 0.22 0.76 19.79
CA LYS A 85 -0.03 -0.03 21.01
C LYS A 85 1.22 -0.75 21.52
N ALA A 86 1.99 -1.35 20.61
CA ALA A 86 3.17 -2.12 20.96
C ALA A 86 4.31 -1.23 21.47
N ALA A 87 4.55 -0.10 20.80
CA ALA A 87 5.53 0.90 21.20
C ALA A 87 5.22 1.43 22.60
N ALA A 88 3.97 1.83 22.86
CA ALA A 88 3.53 2.27 24.18
C ALA A 88 3.73 1.17 25.24
N GLY A 89 3.30 -0.07 24.97
CA GLY A 89 3.44 -1.17 25.91
C GLY A 89 4.89 -1.61 26.16
N ALA A 90 5.78 -1.43 25.19
CA ALA A 90 7.20 -1.76 25.30
C ALA A 90 8.08 -0.58 25.77
N HIS A 91 7.50 0.62 25.92
CA HIS A 91 8.22 1.88 26.17
C HIS A 91 9.30 2.18 25.13
N VAL A 92 9.00 1.90 23.85
CA VAL A 92 9.87 2.20 22.71
C VAL A 92 9.33 3.43 21.98
N PRO A 93 10.14 4.45 21.68
CA PRO A 93 9.69 5.60 20.91
C PRO A 93 9.22 5.17 19.51
N LEU A 94 8.10 5.75 19.07
CA LEU A 94 7.51 5.51 17.75
C LEU A 94 7.54 6.79 16.92
N LEU A 95 8.10 6.69 15.72
CA LEU A 95 7.96 7.70 14.67
C LEU A 95 7.12 7.14 13.52
N ALA A 96 6.10 7.87 13.07
CA ALA A 96 5.38 7.54 11.84
C ALA A 96 5.91 8.36 10.66
N LEU A 97 6.49 7.69 9.67
CA LEU A 97 6.95 8.33 8.43
C LEU A 97 5.81 8.31 7.42
N ARG A 98 5.13 9.46 7.28
CA ARG A 98 3.99 9.65 6.37
C ARG A 98 4.32 10.70 5.33
N ARG A 99 3.75 10.52 4.15
CA ARG A 99 3.70 11.53 3.10
C ARG A 99 2.30 12.13 3.05
N PRO A 100 2.16 13.41 2.63
CA PRO A 100 0.84 13.99 2.41
C PRO A 100 0.10 13.23 1.32
N GLY A 101 -1.23 13.24 1.42
CA GLY A 101 -2.11 12.82 0.34
C GLY A 101 -1.95 13.72 -0.90
N TRP A 102 -2.43 13.25 -2.04
CA TRP A 102 -2.48 14.09 -3.24
C TRP A 102 -3.53 15.19 -3.10
N VAL A 103 -3.31 16.29 -3.80
CA VAL A 103 -4.21 17.44 -3.84
C VAL A 103 -4.69 17.59 -5.28
N ALA A 104 -6.01 17.65 -5.46
CA ALA A 104 -6.60 17.87 -6.77
C ALA A 104 -6.16 19.23 -7.34
N SER A 105 -5.83 19.24 -8.62
CA SER A 105 -5.47 20.42 -9.40
C SER A 105 -6.61 20.83 -10.33
N GLU A 106 -6.46 21.98 -11.00
CA GLU A 106 -7.44 22.44 -11.98
C GLU A 106 -7.61 21.40 -13.10
N GLY A 107 -8.86 20.99 -13.35
CA GLY A 107 -9.22 19.98 -14.34
C GLY A 107 -9.35 18.56 -13.78
N ASP A 108 -8.96 18.31 -12.54
CA ASP A 108 -9.17 17.02 -11.87
C ASP A 108 -10.64 16.84 -11.48
N ASP A 109 -11.23 15.69 -11.85
CA ASP A 109 -12.59 15.29 -11.45
C ASP A 109 -12.51 14.14 -10.43
N TRP A 110 -12.28 14.50 -9.17
CA TRP A 110 -12.09 13.53 -8.09
C TRP A 110 -13.38 13.32 -7.28
N HIS A 111 -13.72 12.06 -7.06
CA HIS A 111 -14.82 11.65 -6.19
C HIS A 111 -14.25 11.02 -4.90
N PRO A 112 -14.10 11.78 -3.81
CA PRO A 112 -13.56 11.23 -2.57
C PRO A 112 -14.55 10.24 -1.94
N VAL A 113 -14.03 9.09 -1.51
CA VAL A 113 -14.78 8.02 -0.86
C VAL A 113 -13.99 7.47 0.32
N GLY A 114 -14.68 6.99 1.36
CA GLY A 114 -14.09 6.51 2.60
C GLY A 114 -13.66 5.04 2.59
N SER A 115 -14.11 4.24 1.60
CA SER A 115 -13.74 2.82 1.50
C SER A 115 -13.84 2.25 0.08
N LEU A 116 -13.36 1.02 -0.12
CA LEU A 116 -13.51 0.31 -1.41
C LEU A 116 -14.97 -0.06 -1.68
N GLU A 117 -15.74 -0.35 -0.64
CA GLU A 117 -17.19 -0.61 -0.72
C GLU A 117 -17.95 0.66 -1.09
N GLU A 118 -17.53 1.82 -0.61
CA GLU A 118 -18.09 3.10 -1.05
C GLU A 118 -17.68 3.43 -2.50
N ALA A 119 -16.43 3.18 -2.89
CA ALA A 119 -16.00 3.29 -4.28
C ALA A 119 -16.89 2.42 -5.20
N ALA A 120 -17.11 1.15 -4.83
CA ALA A 120 -17.98 0.24 -5.57
C ALA A 120 -19.41 0.77 -5.73
N ARG A 121 -19.98 1.38 -4.67
CA ARG A 121 -21.34 1.94 -4.71
C ARG A 121 -21.50 3.13 -5.65
N VAL A 122 -20.47 3.96 -5.83
CA VAL A 122 -20.56 5.17 -6.69
C VAL A 122 -20.28 4.89 -8.16
N LEU A 123 -19.56 3.81 -8.48
CA LEU A 123 -19.16 3.45 -9.86
C LEU A 123 -20.29 3.49 -10.90
N PRO A 124 -21.53 3.00 -10.64
CA PRO A 124 -22.59 3.01 -11.64
C PRO A 124 -22.95 4.40 -12.18
N GLY A 125 -22.67 5.46 -11.41
CA GLY A 125 -22.89 6.85 -11.81
C GLY A 125 -21.71 7.50 -12.53
N LEU A 126 -20.55 6.84 -12.60
CA LEU A 126 -19.29 7.43 -13.08
C LEU A 126 -18.81 6.81 -14.41
N GLY A 127 -18.97 5.50 -14.60
CA GLY A 127 -18.51 4.84 -15.82
C GLY A 127 -18.60 3.32 -15.76
N ARG A 128 -18.29 2.65 -16.88
CA ARG A 128 -18.43 1.19 -16.99
C ARG A 128 -17.10 0.46 -17.11
N ARG A 129 -16.05 1.15 -17.56
CA ARG A 129 -14.69 0.60 -17.74
C ARG A 129 -13.78 1.16 -16.66
N VAL A 130 -13.59 0.36 -15.62
CA VAL A 130 -12.99 0.80 -14.37
C VAL A 130 -11.57 0.28 -14.26
N PHE A 131 -10.63 1.15 -13.91
CA PHE A 131 -9.26 0.77 -13.63
C PHE A 131 -8.99 0.72 -12.12
N LEU A 132 -8.88 -0.48 -11.57
CA LEU A 132 -8.53 -0.72 -10.17
C LEU A 132 -7.01 -0.72 -10.00
N THR A 133 -6.50 0.34 -9.38
CA THR A 133 -5.06 0.48 -9.05
C THR A 133 -4.76 0.19 -7.57
N THR A 134 -5.72 -0.45 -6.89
CA THR A 134 -5.71 -0.70 -5.44
C THR A 134 -4.93 -1.95 -5.04
N GLY A 135 -4.42 -2.70 -6.03
CA GLY A 135 -3.78 -4.01 -5.90
C GLY A 135 -4.78 -5.16 -5.72
N ARG A 136 -4.27 -6.38 -5.53
CA ARG A 136 -5.10 -7.59 -5.32
C ARG A 136 -5.99 -7.60 -4.08
N MET A 137 -5.67 -6.80 -3.06
CA MET A 137 -6.42 -6.81 -1.80
C MET A 137 -7.67 -5.92 -1.90
N GLY A 138 -8.83 -6.49 -1.55
CA GLY A 138 -10.11 -5.77 -1.50
C GLY A 138 -10.93 -5.82 -2.77
N LEU A 139 -10.56 -6.68 -3.74
CA LEU A 139 -11.35 -6.88 -4.98
C LEU A 139 -12.75 -7.44 -4.72
N ALA A 140 -12.96 -8.09 -3.57
CA ALA A 140 -14.25 -8.55 -3.10
C ALA A 140 -15.32 -7.44 -3.10
N ALA A 141 -14.93 -6.20 -2.79
CA ALA A 141 -15.83 -5.05 -2.78
C ALA A 141 -16.44 -4.75 -4.15
N PHE A 142 -15.80 -5.21 -5.24
CA PHE A 142 -16.22 -4.99 -6.62
C PHE A 142 -16.84 -6.24 -7.26
N ALA A 143 -17.02 -7.33 -6.51
CA ALA A 143 -17.49 -8.61 -7.00
C ALA A 143 -19.03 -8.78 -6.98
N GLY A 144 -19.75 -7.79 -6.45
CA GLY A 144 -21.20 -7.84 -6.30
C GLY A 144 -21.97 -7.78 -7.63
N PRO A 145 -23.18 -8.36 -7.71
CA PRO A 145 -23.99 -8.40 -8.93
C PRO A 145 -24.38 -7.02 -9.46
N GLU A 146 -24.46 -6.01 -8.59
CA GLU A 146 -24.71 -4.61 -8.95
C GLU A 146 -23.65 -4.03 -9.91
N LEU A 147 -22.45 -4.62 -9.92
CA LEU A 147 -21.37 -4.27 -10.82
C LEU A 147 -21.21 -5.24 -12.01
N GLY A 148 -22.13 -6.20 -12.21
CA GLY A 148 -22.01 -7.26 -13.21
C GLY A 148 -21.90 -6.79 -14.67
N THR A 149 -22.33 -5.57 -14.98
CA THR A 149 -22.19 -4.95 -16.31
C THR A 149 -20.89 -4.16 -16.49
N HIS A 150 -20.15 -3.87 -15.42
CA HIS A 150 -18.88 -3.15 -15.47
C HIS A 150 -17.77 -4.10 -15.94
N TRP A 151 -16.76 -3.53 -16.56
CA TRP A 151 -15.52 -4.21 -16.92
C TRP A 151 -14.38 -3.59 -16.14
N PHE A 152 -13.51 -4.43 -15.56
CA PHE A 152 -12.43 -3.99 -14.68
C PHE A 152 -11.06 -4.31 -15.28
N LEU A 153 -10.21 -3.31 -15.43
CA LEU A 153 -8.77 -3.53 -15.49
C LEU A 153 -8.25 -3.57 -14.05
N VAL A 154 -7.49 -4.60 -13.68
CA VAL A 154 -6.96 -4.75 -12.33
C VAL A 154 -5.45 -4.76 -12.40
N ARG A 155 -4.79 -3.71 -11.91
CA ARG A 155 -3.33 -3.73 -11.76
C ARG A 155 -2.94 -4.39 -10.45
N SER A 156 -2.11 -5.42 -10.52
CA SER A 156 -1.59 -6.12 -9.34
C SER A 156 -0.17 -6.62 -9.56
N VAL A 157 0.60 -6.74 -8.48
CA VAL A 157 1.96 -7.30 -8.52
C VAL A 157 1.92 -8.82 -8.67
N ASP A 158 1.04 -9.47 -7.91
CA ASP A 158 0.79 -10.91 -7.98
C ASP A 158 -0.67 -11.12 -8.39
N ALA A 159 -0.99 -12.26 -9.02
CA ALA A 159 -2.35 -12.57 -9.46
C ALA A 159 -3.34 -12.50 -8.27
N PRO A 160 -4.53 -11.90 -8.46
CA PRO A 160 -5.56 -11.90 -7.44
C PRO A 160 -6.22 -13.26 -7.30
N GLU A 161 -6.70 -13.55 -6.09
CA GLU A 161 -7.53 -14.71 -5.78
C GLU A 161 -8.99 -14.27 -5.61
N PRO A 162 -9.96 -15.15 -5.91
CA PRO A 162 -11.37 -14.82 -5.70
C PRO A 162 -11.68 -14.58 -4.21
N PRO A 163 -12.71 -13.78 -3.89
CA PRO A 163 -13.66 -13.16 -4.82
C PRO A 163 -13.10 -11.88 -5.48
N PHE A 164 -13.37 -11.74 -6.78
CA PHE A 164 -13.03 -10.59 -7.63
C PHE A 164 -14.17 -10.32 -8.63
N PRO A 165 -14.17 -9.19 -9.36
CA PRO A 165 -15.21 -8.88 -10.35
C PRO A 165 -15.36 -9.95 -11.43
N ALA A 166 -16.60 -10.25 -11.83
CA ALA A 166 -16.90 -11.27 -12.84
C ALA A 166 -16.32 -10.95 -14.23
N ARG A 167 -16.13 -9.68 -14.56
CA ARG A 167 -15.61 -9.20 -15.85
C ARG A 167 -14.36 -8.37 -15.61
N MET A 168 -13.21 -9.03 -15.58
CA MET A 168 -11.94 -8.34 -15.37
C MET A 168 -10.82 -8.83 -16.29
N GLU A 169 -9.84 -7.97 -16.49
CA GLU A 169 -8.53 -8.28 -17.04
C GLU A 169 -7.46 -7.92 -16.00
N VAL A 170 -6.45 -8.76 -15.83
CA VAL A 170 -5.38 -8.53 -14.85
C VAL A 170 -4.14 -8.02 -15.58
N LEU A 171 -3.71 -6.83 -15.20
CA LEU A 171 -2.41 -6.26 -15.58
C LEU A 171 -1.41 -6.58 -14.46
N LEU A 172 -0.54 -7.56 -14.70
CA LEU A 172 0.56 -7.88 -13.79
C LEU A 172 1.70 -6.88 -13.98
N ASP A 173 1.83 -5.96 -13.03
CA ASP A 173 2.79 -4.87 -13.13
C ASP A 173 3.24 -4.38 -11.75
N ARG A 174 4.46 -3.84 -11.70
CA ARG A 174 5.09 -3.32 -10.49
C ARG A 174 5.83 -2.03 -10.84
N GLY A 175 5.45 -0.95 -10.14
CA GLY A 175 6.05 0.35 -10.34
C GLY A 175 7.55 0.46 -9.99
N PRO A 176 8.13 1.67 -10.16
CA PRO A 176 7.44 2.94 -10.40
C PRO A 176 6.80 3.03 -11.80
N PHE A 177 5.72 3.81 -11.92
CA PHE A 177 5.00 4.02 -13.17
C PHE A 177 5.40 5.35 -13.82
N THR A 178 5.27 5.45 -15.15
CA THR A 178 5.55 6.67 -15.91
C THR A 178 4.26 7.28 -16.44
N LEU A 179 4.24 8.60 -16.66
CA LEU A 179 3.07 9.30 -17.17
C LEU A 179 2.66 8.80 -18.56
N ASP A 180 3.62 8.61 -19.45
CA ASP A 180 3.32 8.12 -20.81
C ASP A 180 2.78 6.69 -20.79
N GLY A 181 3.30 5.83 -19.91
CA GLY A 181 2.81 4.46 -19.74
C GLY A 181 1.38 4.44 -19.19
N GLU A 182 1.06 5.27 -18.20
CA GLU A 182 -0.32 5.38 -17.70
C GLU A 182 -1.27 5.87 -18.79
N ARG A 183 -0.88 6.90 -19.55
CA ARG A 183 -1.70 7.42 -20.66
C ARG A 183 -1.96 6.39 -21.74
N GLU A 184 -0.97 5.55 -22.07
CA GLU A 184 -1.14 4.46 -23.01
C GLU A 184 -2.14 3.43 -22.49
N ILE A 185 -2.00 2.99 -21.24
CA ILE A 185 -2.91 2.02 -20.61
C ILE A 185 -4.34 2.56 -20.57
N LEU A 186 -4.54 3.79 -20.11
CA LEU A 186 -5.88 4.40 -20.03
C LEU A 186 -6.56 4.47 -21.41
N ARG A 187 -5.81 4.82 -22.46
CA ARG A 187 -6.33 4.86 -23.84
C ARG A 187 -6.59 3.48 -24.42
N ALA A 188 -5.63 2.56 -24.31
CA ALA A 188 -5.72 1.21 -24.88
C ALA A 188 -6.91 0.44 -24.30
N HIS A 189 -7.15 0.56 -22.99
CA HIS A 189 -8.26 -0.10 -22.32
C HIS A 189 -9.55 0.74 -22.28
N ARG A 190 -9.54 1.96 -22.84
CA ARG A 190 -10.68 2.91 -22.85
C ARG A 190 -11.27 3.06 -21.44
N VAL A 191 -10.41 3.42 -20.49
CA VAL A 191 -10.80 3.55 -19.08
C VAL A 191 -11.68 4.79 -18.92
N ASP A 192 -12.82 4.62 -18.26
CA ASP A 192 -13.73 5.70 -17.89
C ASP A 192 -13.38 6.26 -16.50
N VAL A 193 -13.05 5.37 -15.56
CA VAL A 193 -12.86 5.72 -14.14
C VAL A 193 -11.64 5.00 -13.57
N VAL A 194 -10.77 5.72 -12.89
CA VAL A 194 -9.67 5.14 -12.10
C VAL A 194 -10.08 5.10 -10.63
N VAL A 195 -10.07 3.89 -10.04
CA VAL A 195 -10.21 3.74 -8.59
C VAL A 195 -8.82 3.60 -8.00
N THR A 196 -8.48 4.50 -7.08
CA THR A 196 -7.18 4.50 -6.44
C THR A 196 -7.25 4.81 -4.95
N LYS A 197 -6.25 4.32 -4.23
CA LYS A 197 -5.99 4.73 -2.84
C LYS A 197 -5.20 6.02 -2.91
N ASP A 198 -5.55 7.01 -2.09
CA ASP A 198 -4.72 8.20 -1.88
C ASP A 198 -3.44 7.79 -1.14
N SER A 199 -2.55 7.17 -1.90
CA SER A 199 -1.29 6.68 -1.41
C SER A 199 -0.36 7.85 -1.14
N GLY A 200 -0.54 9.01 -1.78
CA GLY A 200 0.44 10.09 -1.84
C GLY A 200 1.72 9.71 -2.61
N GLY A 201 2.66 10.64 -2.70
CA GLY A 201 3.98 10.45 -3.30
C GLY A 201 4.00 10.38 -4.83
N SER A 202 5.16 10.61 -5.43
CA SER A 202 5.31 10.74 -6.89
C SER A 202 5.31 9.41 -7.64
N ALA A 203 5.74 8.31 -7.01
CA ALA A 203 5.95 7.03 -7.70
C ALA A 203 4.66 6.39 -8.28
N THR A 204 3.49 6.78 -7.77
CA THR A 204 2.19 6.31 -8.28
C THR A 204 1.25 7.45 -8.69
N ALA A 205 1.69 8.71 -8.58
CA ALA A 205 0.95 9.86 -9.06
C ALA A 205 0.65 9.87 -10.58
N PRO A 206 1.46 9.26 -11.48
CA PRO A 206 1.24 9.38 -12.93
C PRO A 206 -0.09 8.87 -13.48
N LYS A 207 -0.87 8.15 -12.67
CA LYS A 207 -2.19 7.60 -13.04
C LYS A 207 -3.36 8.55 -12.75
N LEU A 208 -3.05 9.69 -12.09
CA LEU A 208 -4.00 10.75 -11.76
C LEU A 208 -4.23 11.64 -12.98
#